data_AF-A0A7S4BU11-F1
#
_entry.id   AF-A0A7S4BU11-F1
#
_cell.length_a   1.000
_cell.length_b   1.000
_cell.length_c   1.000
_cell.angle_alpha   90.00
_cell.angle_beta   90.00
_cell.angle_gamma   90.00
#
_symmetry.space_group_name_H-M   'P 1'
#
loop_
_entity.id
_entity.type
_entity.pdbx_description
1 polymer ?
#
loop_
_entity_poly.entity_id
_entity_poly.type
_entity_poly.pdbx_seq_one_letter_code
_entity_poly.pdbx_strand_id
1 'polypeptide(L)'
;EEVLNRTLWGEFFFSPKVKKVVRDSNGGKLKPMFVQFVLQSIWQVYSAALLSPDAAAVNKIVRSLSLTVSPRELDHADHVVSLRAIMRAWLPLAPAVLNAIAAALPSARIAQKRRLAVL
;
A
#
# COMPACT_ATOMS: atom_id res chain seq x y z
N GLU A 1 -13.16 8.09 -2.80
CA GLU A 1 -12.56 6.91 -2.15
C GLU A 1 -13.23 5.61 -2.58
N GLU A 2 -14.56 5.53 -2.54
CA GLU A 2 -15.32 4.31 -2.84
C GLU A 2 -15.03 3.67 -4.23
N VAL A 3 -14.86 4.50 -5.27
CA VAL A 3 -14.49 4.03 -6.61
C VAL A 3 -13.13 3.35 -6.61
N LEU A 4 -12.13 3.90 -5.91
CA LEU A 4 -10.80 3.31 -5.81
C LEU A 4 -10.85 2.00 -5.03
N ASN A 5 -11.55 1.95 -3.89
CA ASN A 5 -11.66 0.71 -3.10
C ASN A 5 -12.31 -0.44 -3.90
N ARG A 6 -13.22 -0.13 -4.82
CA ARG A 6 -13.87 -1.13 -5.70
C ARG A 6 -13.05 -1.50 -6.94
N THR A 7 -12.16 -0.63 -7.40
CA THR A 7 -11.43 -0.80 -8.67
C THR A 7 -9.95 -1.07 -8.48
N LEU A 8 -9.40 -0.91 -7.28
CA LEU A 8 -8.01 -1.27 -6.97
C LEU A 8 -7.78 -2.78 -7.02
N TRP A 9 -8.81 -3.58 -6.80
CA TRP A 9 -8.72 -5.04 -6.80
C TRP A 9 -9.49 -5.66 -7.98
N GLY A 10 -8.89 -6.67 -8.63
CA GLY A 10 -9.45 -7.35 -9.80
C GLY A 10 -8.94 -6.81 -11.15
N GLU A 11 -9.61 -7.20 -12.24
CA GLU A 11 -9.27 -6.86 -13.63
C GLU A 11 -9.72 -5.44 -13.98
N PHE A 12 -9.09 -4.46 -13.33
CA PHE A 12 -9.27 -3.04 -13.59
C PHE A 12 -7.94 -2.40 -13.97
N PHE A 13 -7.99 -1.55 -14.97
CA PHE A 13 -6.84 -0.93 -15.60
C PHE A 13 -7.03 0.58 -15.62
N PHE A 14 -5.96 1.35 -15.46
CA PHE A 14 -6.02 2.80 -15.56
C PHE A 14 -5.43 3.27 -16.88
N SER A 15 -6.22 3.97 -17.69
CA SER A 15 -5.74 4.59 -18.93
C SER A 15 -5.23 6.00 -18.66
N PRO A 16 -3.91 6.28 -18.71
CA PRO A 16 -3.35 7.60 -18.39
C PRO A 16 -3.79 8.68 -19.39
N LYS A 17 -4.09 8.26 -20.63
CA LYS A 17 -4.51 9.16 -21.72
C LYS A 17 -5.90 9.75 -21.48
N VAL A 18 -6.82 8.93 -20.97
CA VAL A 18 -8.23 9.31 -20.76
C VAL A 18 -8.51 9.60 -19.28
N LYS A 19 -7.56 9.29 -18.39
CA LYS A 19 -7.67 9.38 -16.92
C LYS A 19 -8.92 8.65 -16.39
N LYS A 20 -9.25 7.51 -17.01
CA LYS A 20 -10.41 6.68 -16.66
C LYS A 20 -9.97 5.26 -16.31
N VAL A 21 -10.72 4.66 -15.39
CA VAL A 21 -10.64 3.23 -15.09
C VAL A 21 -11.41 2.48 -16.18
N VAL A 22 -10.76 1.49 -16.77
CA VAL A 22 -11.29 0.62 -17.81
C VAL A 22 -11.13 -0.83 -17.38
N ARG A 23 -11.98 -1.73 -17.88
CA ARG A 23 -11.89 -3.18 -17.62
C ARG A 23 -11.17 -3.94 -18.74
N ASP A 24 -10.89 -3.26 -19.84
CA ASP A 24 -10.12 -3.81 -20.96
C ASP A 24 -8.63 -3.49 -20.76
N SER A 25 -7.78 -4.49 -20.93
CA SER A 25 -6.32 -4.35 -20.86
C SER A 25 -5.73 -3.66 -22.10
N ASN A 26 -6.58 -3.31 -23.08
CA ASN A 26 -6.19 -2.65 -24.33
C ASN A 26 -5.16 -3.52 -25.09
N GLY A 27 -5.41 -4.83 -25.13
CA GLY A 27 -4.50 -5.84 -25.70
C GLY A 27 -3.26 -6.11 -24.84
N GLY A 28 -3.39 -6.10 -23.50
CA GLY A 28 -2.31 -6.41 -22.56
C GLY A 28 -1.30 -5.28 -22.31
N LYS A 29 -1.55 -4.07 -22.83
CA LYS A 29 -0.65 -2.92 -22.67
C LYS A 29 -0.82 -2.20 -21.34
N LEU A 30 -2.00 -2.30 -20.73
CA LEU A 30 -2.29 -1.68 -19.45
C LEU A 30 -2.02 -2.66 -18.31
N LYS A 31 -1.39 -2.17 -17.24
CA LYS A 31 -1.17 -2.95 -16.02
C LYS A 31 -2.40 -2.85 -15.12
N PRO A 32 -2.72 -3.90 -14.35
CA PRO A 32 -3.77 -3.81 -13.34
C PRO A 32 -3.50 -2.66 -12.38
N MET A 33 -4.56 -2.00 -11.91
CA MET A 33 -4.44 -0.82 -11.04
C MET A 33 -3.63 -1.10 -9.77
N PHE A 34 -3.85 -2.26 -9.13
CA PHE A 34 -3.06 -2.66 -7.97
C PHE A 34 -1.57 -2.72 -8.27
N VAL A 35 -1.21 -3.33 -9.41
CA VAL A 35 0.18 -3.49 -9.82
C VAL A 35 0.81 -2.13 -10.09
N GLN A 36 0.10 -1.26 -10.80
CA GLN A 36 0.59 0.04 -11.20
C GLN A 36 0.74 1.03 -10.04
N PHE A 37 -0.24 1.08 -9.13
CA PHE A 37 -0.30 2.12 -8.10
C PHE A 37 0.21 1.68 -6.73
N VAL A 38 0.14 0.39 -6.42
CA VAL A 38 0.54 -0.13 -5.10
C VAL A 38 1.85 -0.89 -5.20
N LEU A 39 1.88 -1.99 -5.96
CA LEU A 39 3.07 -2.86 -6.01
C LEU A 39 4.27 -2.17 -6.65
N GLN A 40 4.08 -1.38 -7.70
CA GLN A 40 5.18 -0.66 -8.34
C GLN A 40 5.81 0.37 -7.38
N SER A 41 5.02 1.06 -6.58
CA SER A 41 5.53 1.99 -5.57
C SER A 41 6.27 1.27 -4.45
N ILE A 42 5.75 0.13 -3.96
CA ILE A 42 6.47 -0.71 -2.99
C ILE A 42 7.80 -1.22 -3.57
N TRP A 43 7.78 -1.68 -4.83
CA TRP A 43 8.99 -2.16 -5.50
C TRP A 43 10.04 -1.07 -5.66
N GLN A 44 9.64 0.17 -5.99
CA GLN A 44 10.54 1.31 -6.08
C GLN A 44 11.23 1.60 -4.73
N VAL A 45 10.49 1.52 -3.62
CA VAL A 45 11.06 1.67 -2.26
C VAL A 45 12.10 0.59 -2.00
N TYR A 46 11.77 -0.68 -2.24
CA TYR A 46 12.68 -1.81 -2.04
C TYR A 46 13.92 -1.72 -2.92
N SER A 47 13.74 -1.36 -4.19
CA SER A 47 14.82 -1.22 -5.15
C SER A 47 15.79 -0.10 -4.74
N ALA A 48 15.27 1.05 -4.33
CA ALA A 48 16.08 2.23 -3.97
C ALA A 48 16.72 2.11 -2.58
N ALA A 49 16.11 1.36 -1.66
CA ALA A 49 16.64 1.20 -0.30
C ALA A 49 17.60 0.00 -0.19
N LEU A 50 17.28 -1.15 -0.82
CA LEU A 50 17.98 -2.42 -0.55
C LEU A 50 18.79 -2.96 -1.74
N LEU A 51 18.23 -2.99 -2.96
CA LEU A 51 18.90 -3.62 -4.11
C LEU A 51 19.96 -2.72 -4.76
N SER A 52 19.65 -1.44 -4.89
CA SER A 52 20.53 -0.43 -5.47
C SER A 52 20.42 0.82 -4.59
N PRO A 53 21.11 0.83 -3.45
CA PRO A 53 20.98 1.89 -2.45
C PRO A 53 21.35 3.24 -3.07
N ASP A 54 20.33 4.09 -3.24
CA ASP A 54 20.48 5.46 -3.75
C ASP A 54 19.73 6.42 -2.81
N ALA A 55 20.50 7.15 -2.02
CA ALA A 55 19.98 8.14 -1.08
C ALA A 55 19.16 9.24 -1.78
N ALA A 56 19.49 9.61 -3.02
CA ALA A 56 18.73 10.62 -3.76
C ALA A 56 17.36 10.06 -4.19
N ALA A 57 17.32 8.83 -4.68
CA ALA A 57 16.06 8.15 -5.03
C ALA A 57 15.17 7.94 -3.79
N VAL A 58 15.74 7.51 -2.67
CA VAL A 58 15.00 7.35 -1.41
C VAL A 58 14.42 8.69 -0.94
N ASN A 59 15.21 9.77 -0.95
CA ASN A 59 14.72 11.10 -0.58
C ASN A 59 13.60 11.60 -1.51
N LYS A 60 13.69 11.30 -2.82
CA LYS A 60 12.62 11.62 -3.78
C LYS A 60 11.33 10.87 -3.45
N ILE A 61 11.43 9.60 -3.08
CA ILE A 61 10.28 8.77 -2.68
C ILE A 61 9.67 9.29 -1.37
N VAL A 62 10.48 9.56 -0.35
CA VAL A 62 10.04 10.14 0.93
C VAL A 62 9.28 11.45 0.72
N ARG A 63 9.78 12.33 -0.15
CA ARG A 63 9.10 13.58 -0.52
C ARG A 63 7.80 13.33 -1.31
N SER A 64 7.82 12.42 -2.28
CA SER A 64 6.64 12.09 -3.08
C SER A 64 5.50 11.48 -2.24
N LEU A 65 5.86 10.70 -1.23
CA LEU A 65 4.93 10.07 -0.29
C LEU A 65 4.63 10.95 0.92
N SER A 66 5.23 12.14 1.00
CA SER A 66 5.10 13.09 2.13
C SER A 66 5.37 12.44 3.50
N LEU A 67 6.37 11.56 3.57
CA LEU A 67 6.72 10.84 4.80
C LEU A 67 7.65 11.66 5.67
N THR A 68 7.43 11.59 6.99
CA THR A 68 8.34 12.16 7.99
C THR A 68 9.17 11.03 8.59
N VAL A 69 10.41 10.89 8.13
CA VAL A 69 11.37 9.87 8.60
C VAL A 69 12.64 10.57 9.07
N SER A 70 13.25 10.10 10.14
CA SER A 70 14.48 10.69 10.68
C SER A 70 15.66 10.49 9.70
N PRO A 71 16.45 11.53 9.39
CA PRO A 71 17.65 11.41 8.56
C PRO A 71 18.66 10.37 9.08
N ARG A 72 18.71 10.17 10.40
CA ARG A 72 19.59 9.18 11.04
C ARG A 72 19.19 7.74 10.71
N GLU A 73 17.91 7.47 10.53
CA GLU A 73 17.42 6.14 10.16
C GLU A 73 17.53 5.89 8.65
N LEU A 74 17.45 6.96 7.86
CA LEU A 74 17.62 6.92 6.40
C LEU A 74 19.07 6.63 5.99
N ASP A 75 20.04 7.28 6.64
CA ASP A 75 21.47 7.14 6.36
C ASP A 75 22.16 6.05 7.21
N HIS A 76 21.36 5.09 7.69
CA HIS A 76 21.87 4.01 8.51
C HIS A 76 22.69 3.02 7.67
N ALA A 77 23.80 2.53 8.23
CA ALA A 77 24.69 1.57 7.55
C ALA A 77 23.99 0.26 7.15
N ASP A 78 22.99 -0.14 7.92
CA ASP A 78 22.08 -1.24 7.56
C ASP A 78 20.86 -0.72 6.80
N HIS A 79 20.82 -1.02 5.50
CA HIS A 79 19.74 -0.67 4.58
C HIS A 79 18.38 -1.33 4.93
N VAL A 80 18.37 -2.41 5.71
CA VAL A 80 17.11 -3.00 6.20
C VAL A 80 16.44 -2.08 7.22
N VAL A 81 17.22 -1.33 8.00
CA VAL A 81 16.71 -0.37 8.98
C VAL A 81 16.03 0.80 8.27
N SER A 82 16.66 1.36 7.24
CA SER A 82 16.09 2.47 6.46
C SER A 82 14.81 2.05 5.73
N LEU A 83 14.80 0.86 5.11
CA LEU A 83 13.60 0.28 4.49
C LEU A 83 12.46 0.10 5.51
N ARG A 84 12.74 -0.46 6.69
CA ARG A 84 11.73 -0.65 7.74
C ARG A 84 11.20 0.68 8.25
N ALA A 85 12.05 1.70 8.40
CA ALA A 85 11.63 3.03 8.82
C ALA A 85 10.67 3.66 7.79
N ILE A 86 11.00 3.61 6.50
CA ILE A 86 10.15 4.11 5.41
C ILE A 86 8.81 3.37 5.38
N MET A 87 8.83 2.02 5.42
CA MET A 87 7.60 1.22 5.35
C MET A 87 6.71 1.40 6.59
N ARG A 88 7.30 1.56 7.79
CA ARG A 88 6.54 1.85 9.01
C ARG A 88 5.86 3.22 8.97
N ALA A 89 6.55 4.23 8.44
CA ALA A 89 5.98 5.56 8.29
C ALA A 89 4.88 5.61 7.21
N TRP A 90 5.05 4.86 6.12
CA TRP A 90 4.12 4.88 4.99
C TRP A 90 2.89 4.00 5.18
N LEU A 91 3.09 2.78 5.70
CA LEU A 91 2.06 1.75 5.80
C LEU A 91 2.08 1.14 7.22
N PRO A 92 1.58 1.88 8.22
CA PRO A 92 1.53 1.37 9.58
C PRO A 92 0.55 0.19 9.66
N LEU A 93 1.12 -1.01 9.77
CA LEU A 93 0.37 -2.27 9.69
C LEU A 93 -0.67 -2.42 10.80
N ALA A 94 -0.30 -2.09 12.05
CA ALA A 94 -1.17 -2.26 13.20
C ALA A 94 -2.50 -1.48 13.09
N PRO A 95 -2.52 -0.16 12.88
CA PRO A 95 -3.79 0.57 12.74
C PRO A 95 -4.55 0.16 11.48
N ALA A 96 -3.87 -0.13 10.36
CA ALA A 96 -4.52 -0.58 9.13
C ALA A 96 -5.29 -1.90 9.36
N VAL A 97 -4.65 -2.89 9.98
CA VAL A 97 -5.27 -4.19 10.26
C VAL A 97 -6.37 -4.07 11.31
N LEU A 98 -6.16 -3.32 12.40
CA LEU A 98 -7.18 -3.14 13.44
C LEU A 98 -8.43 -2.43 12.89
N ASN A 99 -8.26 -1.42 12.04
CA ASN A 99 -9.38 -0.75 11.38
C ASN A 99 -10.11 -1.69 10.42
N ALA A 100 -9.38 -2.51 9.65
CA ALA A 100 -9.99 -3.51 8.77
C ALA A 100 -10.80 -4.55 9.57
N ILE A 101 -10.26 -5.02 10.69
CA ILE A 101 -10.93 -5.96 11.61
C ILE A 101 -12.19 -5.32 12.21
N ALA A 102 -12.09 -4.08 12.70
CA ALA A 102 -13.22 -3.36 13.27
C ALA A 102 -14.34 -3.09 12.24
N ALA A 103 -13.98 -2.87 10.97
CA ALA A 103 -14.94 -2.71 9.88
C ALA A 103 -15.57 -4.03 9.44
N ALA A 104 -14.82 -5.13 9.43
CA ALA A 104 -15.28 -6.44 8.98
C ALA A 104 -16.08 -7.20 10.05
N LEU A 105 -15.77 -7.00 11.33
CA LEU A 105 -16.42 -7.71 12.43
C LEU A 105 -17.57 -6.91 13.03
N PRO A 106 -18.74 -7.54 13.25
CA PRO A 106 -19.80 -6.92 14.04
C PRO A 106 -19.37 -6.79 15.51
N SER A 107 -20.01 -5.87 16.24
CA SER A 107 -19.73 -5.68 17.66
C SER A 107 -19.89 -6.98 18.45
N ALA A 108 -19.07 -7.15 19.49
CA ALA A 108 -19.00 -8.39 20.27
C ALA A 108 -20.39 -8.83 20.79
N ARG A 109 -21.24 -7.88 21.20
CA ARG A 109 -22.62 -8.12 21.67
C ARG A 109 -23.51 -8.73 20.59
N ILE A 110 -23.38 -8.31 19.33
CA ILE A 110 -24.16 -8.84 18.20
C ILE A 110 -23.61 -10.22 17.81
N ALA A 111 -22.28 -10.35 17.70
CA ALA A 111 -21.62 -11.61 17.35
C ALA A 111 -21.92 -12.73 18.38
N GLN A 112 -22.03 -12.38 19.66
CA GLN A 112 -22.28 -13.33 20.74
C GLN A 112 -23.63 -14.05 20.62
N LYS A 113 -24.69 -13.36 20.16
CA LYS A 113 -26.00 -13.98 19.90
C LYS A 113 -25.91 -15.09 18.85
N ARG A 114 -25.15 -14.85 17.77
CA ARG A 114 -24.90 -15.85 16.71
C ARG A 114 -24.05 -17.02 17.21
N ARG A 115 -23.09 -16.78 18.10
CA ARG A 115 -22.22 -17.82 18.66
C ARG A 115 -22.93 -18.72 19.66
N LEU A 116 -23.81 -18.17 20.49
CA LEU A 116 -24.59 -18.94 21.47
C LEU A 116 -25.74 -19.71 20.84
N ALA A 117 -26.33 -19.25 19.72
CA ALA A 117 -27.39 -19.98 19.03
C ALA A 117 -26.92 -21.28 18.35
N VAL A 118 -25.61 -21.53 18.31
CA VAL A 118 -25.01 -22.77 17.76
C VAL A 118 -24.67 -23.77 18.88
N LEU A 119 -24.77 -23.36 20.15
CA LEU A 119 -24.68 -24.21 21.34
C LEU A 119 -26.08 -24.59 21.82
#